data_AF-A0A0N6Z4G6-F1
#
_entry.id   AF-A0A0N6Z4G6-F1
#
_cell.length_a   1.000
_cell.length_b   1.000
_cell.length_c   1.000
_cell.angle_alpha   90.00
_cell.angle_beta   90.00
_cell.angle_gamma   90.00
#
_symmetry.space_group_name_H-M   'P 1'
#
loop_
_entity.id
_entity.type
_entity.pdbx_description
1 polymer ?
#
loop_
_entity_poly.entity_id
_entity_poly.type
_entity_poly.pdbx_seq_one_letter_code
_entity_poly.pdbx_strand_id
1 'polypeptide(L)'
;LKTIVGALIQSVKKLGDVMILTVFCLAVFALVGLQLFMGNLRHKCIRWPPATNSSWLFNSTEDANATQFDFIEYINDMDNHYFLEGQLDALICGNSSDAGKCPEGYTCMKAGRNPNYGYTSYDTFGWAFLALFRLMTQDFWENLFQLGWRFIWSYVPFMQTLRAAGKTYMIFFVVIIFLGSFYLINLILAVVAMAYAEQNEATIAEAKEKEEEYQKIMEQLKKQEAQLEEGQRPCPPRWYKFANTFLKWDCCTPWIVFKKWTYFVVMDPFVDLGITICIVLNTLFMAMEHYPMSESFSEMLTVGNL
;
A
#
# COMPACT_ATOMS: atom_id res chain seq x y z
N LEU A 1 7.86 22.08 10.64
CA LEU A 1 6.56 21.97 9.92
C LEU A 1 6.54 22.73 8.60
N LYS A 2 6.82 24.05 8.57
CA LYS A 2 6.83 24.85 7.32
C LYS A 2 7.74 24.28 6.22
N THR A 3 8.94 23.82 6.59
CA THR A 3 9.90 23.19 5.66
C THR A 3 9.37 21.88 5.07
N ILE A 4 8.71 21.05 5.89
CA ILE A 4 8.11 19.77 5.47
C ILE A 4 6.94 20.02 4.51
N VAL A 5 6.05 20.95 4.85
CA VAL A 5 4.93 21.33 3.98
C VAL A 5 5.42 21.94 2.66
N GLY A 6 6.48 22.76 2.70
CA GLY A 6 7.12 23.31 1.50
C GLY A 6 7.68 22.21 0.58
N ALA A 7 8.41 21.25 1.15
CA ALA A 7 8.95 20.11 0.42
C ALA A 7 7.85 19.23 -0.20
N LEU A 8 6.75 19.00 0.52
CA LEU A 8 5.59 18.25 0.00
C LEU A 8 4.92 18.98 -1.18
N ILE A 9 4.68 20.29 -1.06
CA ILE A 9 4.07 21.08 -2.14
C ILE A 9 4.97 21.10 -3.39
N GLN A 10 6.29 21.22 -3.21
CA GLN A 10 7.25 21.16 -4.30
C GLN A 10 7.24 19.78 -4.99
N SER A 11 7.08 18.71 -4.22
CA SER A 11 6.94 17.35 -4.74
C SER A 11 5.66 17.18 -5.58
N VAL A 12 4.53 17.74 -5.14
CA VAL A 12 3.26 17.69 -5.90
C VAL A 12 3.35 18.46 -7.23
N LYS A 13 4.07 19.59 -7.28
CA LYS A 13 4.25 20.33 -8.53
C LYS A 13 5.01 19.53 -9.59
N LYS A 14 6.01 18.74 -9.17
CA LYS A 14 6.78 17.85 -10.06
C LYS A 14 5.96 16.66 -10.56
N LEU A 15 4.91 16.28 -9.83
CA LEU A 15 3.95 15.24 -10.22
C LEU A 15 2.89 15.74 -11.21
N GLY A 16 2.78 17.05 -11.46
CA GLY A 16 1.71 17.66 -12.25
C GLY A 16 1.60 17.09 -13.67
N ASP A 17 2.69 17.09 -14.44
CA ASP A 17 2.71 16.61 -15.83
C ASP A 17 2.28 15.15 -15.95
N VAL A 18 2.73 14.37 -14.97
CA VAL A 18 2.46 12.95 -14.90
C VAL A 18 1.00 12.70 -14.48
N MET A 19 0.47 13.45 -13.52
CA MET A 19 -0.95 13.41 -13.17
C MET A 19 -1.85 13.82 -14.34
N ILE A 20 -1.42 14.77 -15.17
CA ILE A 20 -2.15 15.14 -16.40
C ILE A 20 -2.15 13.96 -17.38
N LEU A 21 -1.00 13.32 -17.58
CA LEU A 21 -0.90 12.14 -18.43
C LEU A 21 -1.71 10.94 -17.88
N THR A 22 -1.71 10.69 -16.56
CA THR A 22 -2.52 9.63 -15.94
C THR A 22 -4.01 9.86 -16.20
N VAL A 23 -4.50 11.09 -15.97
CA VAL A 23 -5.90 11.45 -16.15
C VAL A 23 -6.30 11.37 -17.62
N PHE A 24 -5.43 11.80 -18.54
CA PHE A 24 -5.66 11.68 -19.97
C PHE A 24 -5.78 10.22 -20.42
N CYS A 25 -4.83 9.36 -20.04
CA CYS A 25 -4.88 7.94 -20.37
C CYS A 25 -6.12 7.26 -19.77
N LEU A 26 -6.45 7.55 -18.52
CA LEU A 26 -7.67 7.04 -17.88
C LEU A 26 -8.94 7.50 -18.60
N ALA A 27 -9.01 8.75 -19.05
CA ALA A 27 -10.16 9.26 -19.80
C ALA A 27 -10.33 8.52 -21.14
N VAL A 28 -9.24 8.25 -21.86
CA VAL A 28 -9.28 7.46 -23.10
C VAL A 28 -9.80 6.04 -22.83
N PHE A 29 -9.26 5.35 -21.82
CA PHE A 29 -9.74 4.01 -21.45
C PHE A 29 -11.19 4.03 -20.93
N ALA A 30 -11.63 5.10 -20.27
CA ALA A 30 -13.01 5.27 -19.81
C ALA A 30 -14.00 5.40 -20.95
N LEU A 31 -13.64 6.10 -22.04
CA LEU A 31 -14.46 6.15 -23.23
C LEU A 31 -14.58 4.77 -23.89
N VAL A 32 -13.48 4.03 -23.99
CA VAL A 32 -13.49 2.66 -24.53
C VAL A 32 -14.32 1.72 -23.64
N GLY A 33 -14.09 1.75 -22.33
CA GLY A 33 -14.81 0.92 -21.36
C GLY A 33 -16.31 1.23 -21.32
N LEU A 34 -16.68 2.50 -21.41
CA LEU A 34 -18.08 2.92 -21.53
C LEU A 34 -18.71 2.34 -22.80
N GLN A 35 -18.07 2.48 -23.96
CA GLN A 35 -18.60 1.95 -25.22
C GLN A 35 -18.73 0.42 -25.22
N LEU A 36 -17.80 -0.29 -24.58
CA LEU A 36 -17.82 -1.76 -24.53
C LEU A 36 -18.82 -2.33 -23.51
N PHE A 37 -19.03 -1.64 -22.37
CA PHE A 37 -19.77 -2.19 -21.23
C PHE A 37 -21.02 -1.40 -20.85
N MET A 38 -21.47 -0.48 -21.70
CA MET A 38 -22.67 0.33 -21.47
C MET A 38 -23.89 -0.53 -21.15
N GLY A 39 -24.36 -0.47 -19.90
CA GLY A 39 -25.53 -1.21 -19.44
C GLY A 39 -25.34 -2.71 -19.26
N ASN A 40 -24.14 -3.27 -19.41
CA ASN A 40 -23.91 -4.71 -19.22
C ASN A 40 -24.09 -5.11 -17.74
N LEU A 41 -23.70 -4.25 -16.79
CA LEU A 41 -23.81 -4.54 -15.35
C LEU A 41 -25.27 -4.53 -14.84
N ARG A 42 -26.21 -4.08 -15.67
CA ARG A 42 -27.67 -4.17 -15.43
C ARG A 42 -28.26 -5.52 -15.82
N HIS A 43 -27.48 -6.42 -16.43
CA HIS A 43 -27.99 -7.74 -16.78
C HIS A 43 -28.10 -8.60 -15.52
N LYS A 44 -29.31 -9.08 -15.23
CA LYS A 44 -29.62 -9.94 -14.10
C LYS A 44 -30.33 -11.20 -14.56
N CYS A 45 -30.24 -12.24 -13.74
CA CYS A 45 -31.03 -13.45 -13.91
C CYS A 45 -32.43 -13.25 -13.34
N ILE A 46 -33.44 -13.22 -14.22
CA ILE A 46 -34.85 -13.05 -13.87
C ILE A 46 -35.59 -14.34 -14.16
N ARG A 47 -36.49 -14.74 -13.27
CA ARG A 47 -37.29 -15.96 -13.43
C ARG A 47 -38.10 -15.90 -14.74
N TRP A 48 -38.04 -16.95 -15.55
CA TRP A 48 -38.76 -17.04 -16.82
C TRP A 48 -39.01 -18.49 -17.23
N PRO A 49 -40.21 -18.86 -17.71
CA PRO A 49 -41.42 -18.03 -17.87
C PRO A 49 -42.11 -17.68 -16.54
N PRO A 50 -42.88 -16.58 -16.47
CA PRO A 50 -43.69 -16.23 -15.29
C PRO A 50 -44.70 -17.34 -14.96
N ALA A 51 -44.98 -17.53 -13.68
CA ALA A 51 -45.80 -18.65 -13.18
C ALA A 51 -47.30 -18.52 -13.48
N THR A 52 -47.76 -17.43 -14.10
CA THR A 52 -49.18 -17.17 -14.32
C THR A 52 -49.69 -17.80 -15.62
N ASN A 53 -50.80 -18.55 -15.53
CA ASN A 53 -51.63 -19.04 -16.65
C ASN A 53 -52.35 -17.91 -17.43
N SER A 54 -51.85 -16.67 -17.37
CA SER A 54 -52.39 -15.56 -18.13
C SER A 54 -51.83 -15.63 -19.55
N SER A 55 -52.71 -15.86 -20.52
CA SER A 55 -52.38 -15.92 -21.94
C SER A 55 -51.50 -14.76 -22.39
N TRP A 56 -50.40 -15.08 -23.05
CA TRP A 56 -49.49 -14.14 -23.71
C TRP A 56 -50.21 -13.40 -24.84
N LEU A 57 -50.88 -12.29 -24.54
CA LEU A 57 -51.43 -11.42 -25.57
C LEU A 57 -50.36 -10.40 -26.00
N PHE A 58 -49.43 -10.85 -26.86
CA PHE A 58 -48.68 -9.97 -27.75
C PHE A 58 -49.53 -9.67 -28.99
N ASN A 59 -50.65 -8.97 -28.79
CA ASN A 59 -51.39 -8.20 -29.78
C ASN A 59 -52.79 -7.92 -29.23
N SER A 60 -53.12 -6.64 -29.15
CA SER A 60 -54.32 -6.02 -29.71
C SER A 60 -54.73 -4.83 -28.86
N THR A 61 -54.91 -3.72 -29.55
CA THR A 61 -55.77 -2.62 -29.14
C THR A 61 -57.13 -3.17 -28.71
N GLU A 62 -57.63 -2.65 -27.59
CA GLU A 62 -59.01 -2.80 -27.12
C GLU A 62 -59.43 -4.22 -26.70
N ASP A 63 -59.21 -4.56 -25.42
CA ASP A 63 -60.25 -5.21 -24.61
C ASP A 63 -59.89 -5.12 -23.12
N ALA A 64 -60.72 -4.38 -22.38
CA ALA A 64 -60.66 -4.24 -20.94
C ALA A 64 -61.26 -5.50 -20.29
N ASN A 65 -60.41 -6.31 -19.63
CA ASN A 65 -60.71 -7.28 -18.54
C ASN A 65 -59.83 -8.56 -18.60
N ALA A 66 -58.56 -8.43 -18.97
CA ALA A 66 -57.51 -9.34 -18.54
C ALA A 66 -56.54 -8.55 -17.67
N THR A 67 -56.08 -9.10 -16.55
CA THR A 67 -54.97 -8.51 -15.76
C THR A 67 -53.75 -8.43 -16.67
N GLN A 68 -53.54 -7.27 -17.27
CA GLN A 68 -52.46 -7.01 -18.21
C GLN A 68 -51.14 -7.26 -17.49
N PHE A 69 -50.37 -8.24 -17.97
CA PHE A 69 -49.04 -8.52 -17.43
C PHE A 69 -48.12 -7.34 -17.76
N ASP A 70 -47.76 -6.57 -16.74
CA ASP A 70 -46.76 -5.52 -16.88
C ASP A 70 -45.35 -6.12 -16.81
N PHE A 71 -44.75 -6.29 -17.98
CA PHE A 71 -43.39 -6.80 -18.10
C PHE A 71 -42.36 -5.91 -17.42
N ILE A 72 -42.55 -4.59 -17.39
CA ILE A 72 -41.59 -3.64 -16.81
C ILE A 72 -41.63 -3.70 -15.28
N GLU A 73 -42.83 -3.84 -14.71
CA GLU A 73 -42.97 -4.06 -13.26
C GLU A 73 -42.36 -5.41 -12.86
N TYR A 74 -42.64 -6.47 -13.62
CA TYR A 74 -42.14 -7.81 -13.37
C TYR A 74 -40.61 -7.91 -13.33
N ILE A 75 -39.92 -7.30 -14.30
CA ILE A 75 -38.46 -7.34 -14.37
C ILE A 75 -37.78 -6.49 -13.29
N ASN A 76 -38.46 -5.48 -12.74
CA ASN A 76 -37.90 -4.61 -11.72
C ASN A 76 -38.16 -5.10 -10.30
N ASP A 77 -39.11 -6.02 -10.13
CA ASP A 77 -39.41 -6.65 -8.86
C ASP A 77 -38.22 -7.52 -8.38
N MET A 78 -37.71 -7.21 -7.19
CA MET A 78 -36.57 -7.91 -6.59
C MET A 78 -36.87 -9.39 -6.32
N ASP A 79 -38.13 -9.77 -6.07
CA ASP A 79 -38.50 -11.15 -5.77
C ASP A 79 -38.31 -12.10 -6.97
N ASN A 80 -38.30 -11.55 -8.19
CA ASN A 80 -38.07 -12.32 -9.43
C ASN A 80 -36.58 -12.47 -9.77
N HIS A 81 -35.70 -11.77 -9.06
CA HIS A 81 -34.26 -11.83 -9.28
C HIS A 81 -33.64 -13.03 -8.56
N TYR A 82 -32.57 -13.59 -9.15
CA TYR A 82 -31.80 -14.65 -8.50
C TYR A 82 -30.70 -14.07 -7.61
N PHE A 83 -30.69 -14.45 -6.33
CA PHE A 83 -29.65 -14.09 -5.36
C PHE A 83 -28.87 -15.33 -4.91
N LEU A 84 -27.56 -15.16 -4.70
CA LEU A 84 -26.72 -16.17 -4.07
C LEU A 84 -26.85 -16.05 -2.55
N GLU A 85 -26.73 -17.18 -1.85
CA GLU A 85 -26.76 -17.19 -0.38
C GLU A 85 -25.69 -16.25 0.20
N GLY A 86 -26.11 -15.35 1.09
CA GLY A 86 -25.22 -14.38 1.73
C GLY A 86 -24.79 -13.19 0.86
N GLN A 87 -25.36 -12.99 -0.34
CA GLN A 87 -25.10 -11.84 -1.19
C GLN A 87 -26.29 -10.87 -1.21
N LEU A 88 -26.00 -9.56 -1.14
CA LEU A 88 -27.01 -8.49 -1.19
C LEU A 88 -27.45 -8.13 -2.62
N ASP A 89 -26.59 -8.38 -3.61
CA ASP A 89 -26.83 -8.03 -5.00
C ASP A 89 -27.26 -9.26 -5.82
N ALA A 90 -28.17 -9.05 -6.77
CA ALA A 90 -28.64 -10.09 -7.69
C ALA A 90 -27.53 -10.56 -8.64
N LEU A 91 -27.60 -11.85 -9.02
CA LEU A 91 -26.62 -12.48 -9.90
C LEU A 91 -26.61 -11.83 -11.29
N ILE A 92 -25.41 -11.41 -11.70
CA ILE A 92 -25.17 -10.82 -13.02
C ILE A 92 -24.97 -11.92 -14.07
N CYS A 93 -25.43 -11.66 -15.29
CA CYS A 93 -25.37 -12.59 -16.42
C CYS A 93 -25.05 -11.89 -17.73
N GLY A 94 -24.77 -12.65 -18.78
CA GLY A 94 -24.66 -12.15 -20.14
C GLY A 94 -25.24 -13.12 -21.16
N ASN A 95 -25.62 -12.59 -22.32
CA ASN A 95 -26.19 -13.39 -23.40
C ASN A 95 -25.13 -14.01 -24.33
N SER A 96 -23.87 -13.55 -24.21
CA SER A 96 -22.74 -14.10 -24.96
C SER A 96 -22.45 -15.54 -24.51
N SER A 97 -21.97 -16.38 -25.43
CA SER A 97 -21.56 -17.77 -25.13
C SER A 97 -20.49 -17.87 -24.04
N ASP A 98 -19.64 -16.85 -23.93
CA ASP A 98 -18.53 -16.78 -22.96
C ASP A 98 -18.90 -16.04 -21.66
N ALA A 99 -20.15 -15.59 -21.52
CA ALA A 99 -20.64 -14.88 -20.35
C ALA A 99 -21.24 -15.85 -19.31
N GLY A 100 -21.54 -15.33 -18.12
CA GLY A 100 -22.18 -16.10 -17.06
C GLY A 100 -23.62 -16.43 -17.43
N LYS A 101 -23.94 -17.73 -17.48
CA LYS A 101 -25.30 -18.21 -17.69
C LYS A 101 -26.08 -18.20 -16.38
N CYS A 102 -27.39 -18.05 -16.50
CA CYS A 102 -28.34 -18.17 -15.40
C CYS A 102 -28.66 -19.64 -15.10
N PRO A 103 -29.10 -19.97 -13.88
CA PRO A 103 -29.63 -21.30 -13.56
C PRO A 103 -30.92 -21.61 -14.31
N GLU A 104 -31.34 -22.87 -14.32
CA GLU A 104 -32.57 -23.30 -15.00
C GLU A 104 -33.81 -22.56 -14.46
N GLY A 105 -34.72 -22.16 -15.35
CA GLY A 105 -35.89 -21.36 -15.01
C GLY A 105 -35.62 -19.85 -14.84
N TYR A 106 -34.39 -19.40 -15.11
CA TYR A 106 -34.02 -17.99 -15.16
C TYR A 106 -33.43 -17.63 -16.52
N THR A 107 -33.81 -16.46 -17.03
CA THR A 107 -33.30 -15.88 -18.28
C THR A 107 -32.55 -14.59 -17.98
N CYS A 108 -31.50 -14.33 -18.77
CA CYS A 108 -30.70 -13.13 -18.63
C CYS A 108 -31.42 -11.94 -19.28
N MET A 109 -31.75 -10.92 -18.50
CA MET A 109 -32.43 -9.72 -18.97
C MET A 109 -31.81 -8.47 -18.36
N LYS A 110 -31.94 -7.34 -19.05
CA LYS A 110 -31.45 -6.05 -18.58
C LYS A 110 -32.52 -5.39 -17.70
N ALA A 111 -32.38 -5.50 -16.39
CA ALA A 111 -33.35 -4.94 -15.44
C ALA A 111 -32.74 -4.63 -14.08
N GLY A 112 -33.45 -3.83 -13.30
CA GLY A 112 -33.04 -3.49 -11.94
C GLY A 112 -31.89 -2.49 -11.85
N ARG A 113 -31.32 -2.40 -10.63
CA ARG A 113 -30.27 -1.44 -10.28
C ARG A 113 -28.87 -1.99 -10.52
N ASN A 114 -27.93 -1.06 -10.66
CA ASN A 114 -26.51 -1.39 -10.79
C ASN A 114 -25.97 -1.92 -9.44
N PRO A 115 -24.96 -2.81 -9.44
CA PRO A 115 -24.38 -3.38 -8.22
C PRO A 115 -23.83 -2.34 -7.25
N ASN A 116 -23.63 -2.73 -5.98
CA ASN A 116 -23.09 -1.88 -4.92
C ASN A 116 -23.84 -0.54 -4.79
N TYR A 117 -25.16 -0.58 -4.58
CA TYR A 117 -26.03 0.61 -4.48
C TYR A 117 -25.97 1.55 -5.69
N GLY A 118 -25.50 1.05 -6.84
CA GLY A 118 -25.36 1.82 -8.06
C GLY A 118 -24.00 2.48 -8.28
N TYR A 119 -23.05 2.32 -7.37
CA TYR A 119 -21.71 2.92 -7.48
C TYR A 119 -20.81 2.19 -8.50
N THR A 120 -21.15 0.96 -8.90
CA THR A 120 -20.34 0.18 -9.85
C THR A 120 -21.05 0.09 -11.21
N SER A 121 -20.64 0.94 -12.16
CA SER A 121 -21.25 0.94 -13.51
C SER A 121 -20.39 1.57 -14.59
N TYR A 122 -20.72 1.27 -15.85
CA TYR A 122 -20.12 1.87 -17.05
C TYR A 122 -21.15 2.66 -17.88
N ASP A 123 -22.29 3.01 -17.27
CA ASP A 123 -23.40 3.66 -17.98
C ASP A 123 -23.14 5.15 -18.27
N THR A 124 -22.37 5.80 -17.40
CA THR A 124 -21.96 7.20 -17.55
C THR A 124 -20.45 7.32 -17.47
N PHE A 125 -19.90 8.36 -18.12
CA PHE A 125 -18.46 8.57 -18.15
C PHE A 125 -17.84 8.67 -16.75
N GLY A 126 -18.51 9.35 -15.81
CA GLY A 126 -18.01 9.50 -14.44
C GLY A 126 -17.88 8.18 -13.68
N TRP A 127 -18.89 7.31 -13.76
CA TRP A 127 -18.84 5.99 -13.12
C TRP A 127 -17.84 5.07 -13.81
N ALA A 128 -17.74 5.12 -15.15
CA ALA A 128 -16.74 4.38 -15.90
C ALA A 128 -15.31 4.82 -15.54
N PHE A 129 -15.08 6.13 -15.42
CA PHE A 129 -13.80 6.70 -15.00
C PHE A 129 -13.44 6.27 -13.57
N LEU A 130 -14.38 6.35 -12.63
CA LEU A 130 -14.16 5.91 -11.24
C LEU A 130 -13.87 4.41 -11.15
N ALA A 131 -14.59 3.59 -11.91
CA ALA A 131 -14.37 2.15 -11.97
C ALA A 131 -12.97 1.83 -12.49
N LEU A 132 -12.52 2.50 -13.56
CA LEU A 132 -11.16 2.32 -14.10
C LEU A 132 -10.08 2.88 -13.20
N PHE A 133 -10.32 4.02 -12.55
CA PHE A 133 -9.40 4.56 -11.55
C PHE A 133 -9.16 3.55 -10.43
N ARG A 134 -10.24 2.93 -9.90
CA ARG A 134 -10.14 1.85 -8.90
C ARG A 134 -9.37 0.63 -9.41
N LEU A 135 -9.51 0.28 -10.70
CA LEU A 135 -8.75 -0.81 -11.31
C LEU A 135 -7.25 -0.45 -11.44
N MET A 136 -6.93 0.81 -11.76
CA MET A 136 -5.56 1.31 -11.89
C MET A 136 -4.83 1.37 -10.55
N THR A 137 -5.51 1.82 -9.48
CA THR A 137 -4.91 1.95 -8.14
C THR A 137 -4.89 0.65 -7.35
N GLN A 138 -5.47 -0.43 -7.87
CA GLN A 138 -5.59 -1.74 -7.21
C GLN A 138 -6.28 -1.66 -5.82
N ASP A 139 -7.18 -0.68 -5.63
CA ASP A 139 -7.82 -0.42 -4.34
C ASP A 139 -9.07 -1.32 -4.11
N PHE A 140 -9.18 -1.85 -2.89
CA PHE A 140 -10.24 -2.76 -2.44
C PHE A 140 -10.41 -4.01 -3.35
N TRP A 141 -9.29 -4.62 -3.73
CA TRP A 141 -9.29 -5.91 -4.44
C TRP A 141 -9.34 -7.14 -3.49
N GLU A 142 -9.02 -6.97 -2.20
CA GLU A 142 -8.86 -8.09 -1.23
C GLU A 142 -10.12 -8.46 -0.41
N ASN A 143 -11.14 -7.61 -0.26
CA ASN A 143 -12.37 -8.01 0.45
C ASN A 143 -13.30 -8.95 -0.36
N LEU A 144 -12.82 -9.42 -1.52
CA LEU A 144 -13.38 -10.51 -2.32
C LEU A 144 -12.68 -11.87 -2.04
N PHE A 145 -11.73 -11.92 -1.09
CA PHE A 145 -10.71 -12.97 -0.95
C PHE A 145 -10.98 -13.99 0.15
N GLN A 146 -12.24 -14.21 0.57
CA GLN A 146 -12.54 -15.13 1.68
C GLN A 146 -12.82 -16.59 1.28
N LEU A 147 -12.62 -16.99 0.03
CA LEU A 147 -12.66 -18.40 -0.38
C LEU A 147 -11.33 -18.78 -1.06
N GLY A 148 -10.41 -19.31 -0.26
CA GLY A 148 -9.03 -19.60 -0.64
C GLY A 148 -8.87 -20.62 -1.77
N TRP A 149 -7.95 -20.28 -2.68
CA TRP A 149 -7.32 -21.11 -3.73
C TRP A 149 -8.19 -21.57 -4.91
N ARG A 150 -7.65 -21.63 -6.14
CA ARG A 150 -6.31 -22.14 -6.48
C ARG A 150 -5.74 -21.44 -7.72
N PHE A 151 -4.64 -20.72 -7.48
CA PHE A 151 -3.58 -20.33 -8.40
C PHE A 151 -3.84 -20.40 -9.91
N ILE A 152 -3.75 -19.22 -10.55
CA ILE A 152 -3.39 -18.92 -11.96
C ILE A 152 -4.42 -18.02 -12.72
N TRP A 153 -5.71 -17.93 -12.37
CA TRP A 153 -6.67 -17.13 -13.19
C TRP A 153 -7.79 -16.36 -12.46
N SER A 154 -7.58 -15.82 -11.25
CA SER A 154 -8.67 -15.20 -10.48
C SER A 154 -8.34 -13.83 -9.92
N TYR A 155 -8.48 -12.79 -10.76
CA TYR A 155 -8.28 -11.38 -10.41
C TYR A 155 -9.64 -10.62 -10.49
N VAL A 156 -10.42 -10.68 -9.40
CA VAL A 156 -11.26 -9.63 -8.77
C VAL A 156 -12.27 -8.82 -9.65
N PRO A 157 -12.78 -7.58 -9.37
CA PRO A 157 -14.15 -7.11 -9.70
C PRO A 157 -14.55 -7.18 -11.19
N PHE A 158 -13.56 -7.23 -12.06
CA PHE A 158 -13.59 -7.79 -13.40
C PHE A 158 -14.47 -9.04 -13.58
N MET A 159 -14.59 -9.93 -12.61
CA MET A 159 -15.50 -11.08 -12.63
C MET A 159 -16.94 -10.66 -12.91
N GLN A 160 -17.41 -9.54 -12.36
CA GLN A 160 -18.78 -9.06 -12.62
C GLN A 160 -18.93 -8.56 -14.07
N THR A 161 -17.97 -7.77 -14.55
CA THR A 161 -17.99 -7.26 -15.93
C THR A 161 -17.77 -8.37 -16.95
N LEU A 162 -16.90 -9.35 -16.68
CA LEU A 162 -16.69 -10.54 -17.50
C LEU A 162 -17.90 -11.47 -17.48
N ARG A 163 -18.53 -11.63 -16.31
CA ARG A 163 -19.76 -12.43 -16.21
C ARG A 163 -20.89 -11.79 -17.00
N ALA A 164 -20.91 -10.46 -17.10
CA ALA A 164 -21.88 -9.72 -17.92
C ALA A 164 -21.56 -9.68 -19.42
N ALA A 165 -20.31 -9.39 -19.79
CA ALA A 165 -19.91 -9.11 -21.17
C ALA A 165 -19.33 -10.34 -21.88
N GLY A 166 -18.65 -11.22 -21.14
CA GLY A 166 -17.97 -12.42 -21.62
C GLY A 166 -16.49 -12.44 -21.28
N LYS A 167 -15.92 -13.65 -21.17
CA LYS A 167 -14.49 -13.86 -20.86
C LYS A 167 -13.53 -13.26 -21.90
N THR A 168 -13.93 -13.11 -23.15
CA THR A 168 -13.05 -12.56 -24.22
C THR A 168 -12.54 -11.15 -23.92
N TYR A 169 -13.30 -10.35 -23.16
CA TYR A 169 -12.88 -9.02 -22.73
C TYR A 169 -11.76 -9.03 -21.68
N MET A 170 -11.22 -10.19 -21.29
CA MET A 170 -10.06 -10.28 -20.39
C MET A 170 -8.88 -9.44 -20.85
N ILE A 171 -8.64 -9.43 -22.16
CA ILE A 171 -7.51 -8.74 -22.76
C ILE A 171 -7.56 -7.23 -22.46
N PHE A 172 -8.75 -6.63 -22.49
CA PHE A 172 -8.94 -5.21 -22.18
C PHE A 172 -8.47 -4.86 -20.76
N PHE A 173 -8.84 -5.69 -19.77
CA PHE A 173 -8.47 -5.45 -18.38
C PHE A 173 -7.01 -5.78 -18.10
N VAL A 174 -6.43 -6.79 -18.75
CA VAL A 174 -4.99 -7.10 -18.65
C VAL A 174 -4.16 -5.92 -19.15
N VAL A 175 -4.54 -5.31 -20.27
CA VAL A 175 -3.86 -4.12 -20.80
C VAL A 175 -3.93 -2.95 -19.82
N ILE A 176 -5.10 -2.70 -19.22
CA ILE A 176 -5.27 -1.60 -18.24
C ILE A 176 -4.49 -1.85 -16.95
N ILE A 177 -4.48 -3.08 -16.44
CA ILE A 177 -3.75 -3.43 -15.21
C ILE A 177 -2.24 -3.37 -15.47
N PHE A 178 -1.77 -3.92 -16.59
CA PHE A 178 -0.36 -3.90 -16.92
C PHE A 178 0.14 -2.48 -17.16
N LEU A 179 -0.56 -1.71 -17.99
CA LEU A 179 -0.21 -0.31 -18.22
C LEU A 179 -0.37 0.52 -16.95
N GLY A 180 -1.46 0.34 -16.20
CA GLY A 180 -1.75 1.10 -14.98
C GLY A 180 -0.75 0.83 -13.84
N SER A 181 -0.48 -0.43 -13.53
CA SER A 181 0.45 -0.83 -12.47
C SER A 181 1.89 -0.46 -12.81
N PHE A 182 2.36 -0.82 -14.01
CA PHE A 182 3.72 -0.49 -14.44
C PHE A 182 3.91 1.03 -14.50
N TYR A 183 2.92 1.76 -15.01
CA TYR A 183 2.99 3.21 -15.08
C TYR A 183 2.97 3.86 -13.70
N LEU A 184 2.05 3.49 -12.80
CA LEU A 184 1.99 4.08 -11.45
C LEU A 184 3.24 3.77 -10.61
N ILE A 185 3.79 2.56 -10.68
CA ILE A 185 5.00 2.20 -9.94
C ILE A 185 6.21 2.97 -10.49
N ASN A 186 6.40 2.99 -11.81
CA ASN A 186 7.52 3.71 -12.43
C ASN A 186 7.43 5.22 -12.22
N LEU A 187 6.22 5.75 -12.16
CA LEU A 187 5.93 7.13 -11.81
C LEU A 187 6.35 7.46 -10.38
N ILE A 188 5.94 6.64 -9.40
CA ILE A 188 6.33 6.82 -8.00
C ILE A 188 7.85 6.71 -7.88
N LEU A 189 8.48 5.73 -8.53
CA LEU A 189 9.94 5.56 -8.53
C LEU A 189 10.67 6.75 -9.13
N ALA A 190 10.21 7.27 -10.28
CA ALA A 190 10.81 8.44 -10.93
C ALA A 190 10.70 9.68 -10.03
N VAL A 191 9.57 9.87 -9.36
CA VAL A 191 9.34 11.02 -8.47
C VAL A 191 10.14 10.92 -7.19
N VAL A 192 10.20 9.74 -6.57
CA VAL A 192 11.05 9.49 -5.40
C VAL A 192 12.52 9.70 -5.78
N ALA A 193 12.96 9.23 -6.95
CA ALA A 193 14.32 9.45 -7.42
C ALA A 193 14.64 10.93 -7.66
N MET A 194 13.75 11.68 -8.32
CA MET A 194 13.92 13.12 -8.54
C MET A 194 13.90 13.93 -7.24
N ALA A 195 12.99 13.61 -6.31
CA ALA A 195 12.92 14.29 -5.02
C ALA A 195 14.14 13.96 -4.13
N TYR A 196 14.62 12.71 -4.17
CA TYR A 196 15.82 12.29 -3.46
C TYR A 196 17.07 12.98 -4.04
N ALA A 197 17.19 13.07 -5.37
CA ALA A 197 18.29 13.78 -6.01
C ALA A 197 18.34 15.25 -5.56
N GLU A 198 17.19 15.95 -5.57
CA GLU A 198 17.10 17.35 -5.14
C GLU A 198 17.38 17.55 -3.64
N GLN A 199 16.87 16.66 -2.77
CA GLN A 199 17.19 16.72 -1.34
C GLN A 199 18.67 16.42 -1.07
N ASN A 200 19.25 15.47 -1.79
CA ASN A 200 20.65 15.10 -1.63
C ASN A 200 21.55 16.27 -2.04
N GLU A 201 21.26 16.94 -3.16
CA GLU A 201 21.97 18.15 -3.58
C GLU A 201 21.90 19.27 -2.54
N ALA A 202 20.71 19.54 -1.97
CA ALA A 202 20.55 20.54 -0.92
C ALA A 202 21.33 20.17 0.36
N THR A 203 21.27 18.90 0.78
CA THR A 203 21.97 18.42 1.98
C THR A 203 23.49 18.49 1.81
N ILE A 204 24.00 18.14 0.63
CA ILE A 204 25.43 18.24 0.31
C ILE A 204 25.89 19.71 0.31
N ALA A 205 25.08 20.63 -0.21
CA ALA A 205 25.40 22.06 -0.19
C ALA A 205 25.47 22.60 1.26
N GLU A 206 24.47 22.29 2.09
CA GLU A 206 24.47 22.68 3.51
C GLU A 206 25.65 22.08 4.30
N ALA A 207 26.04 20.84 4.00
CA ALA A 207 27.20 20.20 4.63
C ALA A 207 28.50 20.94 4.29
N LYS A 208 28.68 21.35 3.02
CA LYS A 208 29.84 22.15 2.60
C LYS A 208 29.89 23.52 3.30
N GLU A 209 28.76 24.21 3.40
CA GLU A 209 28.71 25.50 4.11
C GLU A 209 29.08 25.36 5.59
N LYS A 210 28.60 24.31 6.25
CA LYS A 210 28.95 24.00 7.65
C LYS A 210 30.42 23.62 7.81
N GLU A 211 31.00 22.88 6.85
CA GLU A 211 32.44 22.56 6.87
C GLU A 211 33.29 23.82 6.72
N GLU A 212 32.93 24.74 5.84
CA GLU A 212 33.62 26.02 5.68
C GLU A 212 33.50 26.91 6.93
N GLU A 213 32.33 26.95 7.56
CA GLU A 213 32.12 27.67 8.82
C GLU A 213 32.94 27.05 9.96
N TYR A 214 32.92 25.72 10.08
CA TYR A 214 33.71 24.99 11.07
C TYR A 214 35.22 25.21 10.88
N GLN A 215 35.72 25.23 9.64
CA GLN A 215 37.13 25.53 9.35
C GLN A 215 37.52 26.94 9.82
N LYS A 216 36.67 27.94 9.59
CA LYS A 216 36.90 29.33 10.07
C LYS A 216 36.94 29.41 11.59
N ILE A 217 36.01 28.72 12.27
CA ILE A 217 35.97 28.67 13.74
C ILE A 217 37.22 27.97 14.30
N MET A 218 37.63 26.84 13.70
CA MET A 218 38.85 26.13 14.11
C MET A 218 40.11 26.96 13.95
N GLU A 219 40.21 27.77 12.89
CA GLU A 219 41.34 28.68 12.70
C GLU A 219 41.35 29.81 13.75
N GLN A 220 40.17 30.34 14.11
CA GLN A 220 40.04 31.32 15.19
C GLN A 220 40.44 30.74 16.55
N LEU A 221 40.00 29.52 16.86
CA LEU A 221 40.38 28.82 18.10
C LEU A 221 41.88 28.58 18.16
N LYS A 222 42.52 28.12 17.07
CA LYS A 222 43.99 27.98 17.01
C LYS A 222 44.73 29.30 17.25
N LYS A 223 44.22 30.41 16.71
CA LYS A 223 44.80 31.74 16.95
C LYS A 223 44.62 32.18 18.41
N GLN A 224 43.48 31.89 19.03
CA GLN A 224 43.25 32.15 20.45
C GLN A 224 44.16 31.28 21.33
N GLU A 225 44.32 29.99 21.01
CA GLU A 225 45.25 29.10 21.71
C GLU A 225 46.69 29.60 21.59
N ALA A 226 47.15 29.98 20.38
CA ALA A 226 48.49 30.54 20.20
C ALA A 226 48.70 31.85 20.98
N GLN A 227 47.70 32.73 21.04
CA GLN A 227 47.75 33.96 21.86
C GLN A 227 47.70 33.66 23.37
N LEU A 228 46.97 32.63 23.79
CA LEU A 228 46.96 32.13 25.17
C LEU A 228 48.32 31.53 25.52
N GLU A 229 48.95 30.76 24.64
CA GLU A 229 50.30 30.20 24.82
C GLU A 229 51.37 31.29 24.90
N GLU A 230 51.27 32.36 24.11
CA GLU A 230 52.17 33.53 24.23
C GLU A 230 51.89 34.39 25.48
N GLY A 231 50.66 34.35 26.01
CA GLY A 231 50.25 35.05 27.23
C GLY A 231 50.42 34.24 28.53
N GLN A 232 50.60 32.91 28.44
CA GLN A 232 50.77 32.05 29.60
C GLN A 232 52.21 32.12 30.09
N ARG A 233 52.46 33.01 31.05
CA ARG A 233 53.57 32.80 31.98
C ARG A 233 53.45 31.38 32.52
N PRO A 234 54.52 30.57 32.50
CA PRO A 234 54.47 29.21 33.04
C PRO A 234 53.92 29.29 34.46
N CYS A 235 52.79 28.60 34.72
CA CYS A 235 52.29 28.48 36.09
C CYS A 235 53.43 27.94 36.97
N PRO A 236 53.53 28.37 38.23
CA PRO A 236 54.61 27.93 39.11
C PRO A 236 54.64 26.39 39.16
N PRO A 237 55.82 25.76 38.98
CA PRO A 237 55.95 24.32 38.75
C PRO A 237 55.36 23.42 39.85
N ARG A 238 55.09 23.98 41.04
CA ARG A 238 54.44 23.29 42.17
C ARG A 238 52.97 22.95 41.94
N TRP A 239 52.23 23.74 41.15
CA TRP A 239 50.78 23.53 40.96
C TRP A 239 50.47 22.43 39.94
N TYR A 240 51.30 22.30 38.89
CA TYR A 240 51.23 21.19 37.94
C TYR A 240 51.53 19.84 38.63
N LYS A 241 52.50 19.81 39.56
CA LYS A 241 52.78 18.62 40.39
C LYS A 241 51.62 18.26 41.32
N PHE A 242 50.98 19.25 41.92
CA PHE A 242 49.84 19.02 42.81
C PHE A 242 48.62 18.47 42.04
N ALA A 243 48.29 19.05 40.88
CA ALA A 243 47.19 18.59 40.03
C ALA A 243 47.43 17.16 39.46
N ASN A 244 48.65 16.84 39.01
CA ASN A 244 48.96 15.48 38.55
C ASN A 244 48.94 14.43 39.68
N THR A 245 49.17 14.83 40.93
CA THR A 245 49.20 13.91 42.08
C THR A 245 47.80 13.68 42.67
N PHE A 246 46.95 14.71 42.71
CA PHE A 246 45.64 14.65 43.38
C PHE A 246 44.43 14.56 42.44
N LEU A 247 44.51 15.09 41.21
CA LEU A 247 43.38 15.15 40.27
C LEU A 247 43.45 14.10 39.15
N LYS A 248 44.64 13.57 38.84
CA LYS A 248 44.81 12.40 37.97
C LYS A 248 45.03 11.14 38.80
N TRP A 249 44.06 10.24 38.81
CA TRP A 249 44.20 8.85 39.29
C TRP A 249 45.11 7.98 38.39
N ASP A 250 46.05 8.60 37.67
CA ASP A 250 47.06 7.94 36.85
C ASP A 250 48.37 7.71 37.62
N CYS A 251 48.49 8.06 38.91
CA CYS A 251 49.73 7.87 39.68
C CYS A 251 49.79 6.54 40.47
N CYS A 252 48.70 5.77 40.54
CA CYS A 252 48.71 4.47 41.19
C CYS A 252 49.06 3.39 40.15
N THR A 253 50.31 2.90 40.18
CA THR A 253 50.82 1.84 39.27
C THR A 253 49.88 0.64 39.12
N PRO A 254 49.22 0.13 40.19
CA PRO A 254 48.26 -0.97 40.09
C PRO A 254 47.02 -0.63 39.24
N TRP A 255 46.52 0.61 39.33
CA TRP A 255 45.32 1.04 38.61
C TRP A 255 45.58 1.22 37.12
N ILE A 256 46.76 1.70 36.72
CA ILE A 256 47.16 1.79 35.31
C ILE A 256 47.31 0.40 34.69
N VAL A 257 47.89 -0.55 35.44
CA VAL A 257 48.03 -1.94 34.99
C VAL A 257 46.65 -2.57 34.81
N PHE A 258 45.73 -2.35 35.77
CA PHE A 258 44.35 -2.81 35.66
C PHE A 258 43.63 -2.18 34.45
N LYS A 259 43.75 -0.87 34.25
CA LYS A 259 43.17 -0.15 33.10
C LYS A 259 43.71 -0.63 31.77
N LYS A 260 45.02 -0.93 31.70
CA LYS A 260 45.65 -1.45 30.48
C LYS A 260 45.21 -2.88 30.20
N TRP A 261 45.03 -3.69 31.25
CA TRP A 261 44.53 -5.05 31.14
C TRP A 261 43.06 -5.08 30.70
N THR A 262 42.18 -4.27 31.31
CA THR A 262 40.78 -4.18 30.88
C THR A 262 40.65 -3.62 29.46
N TYR A 263 41.44 -2.62 29.09
CA TYR A 263 41.46 -2.12 27.71
C TYR A 263 41.96 -3.19 26.72
N PHE A 264 42.95 -3.99 27.09
CA PHE A 264 43.41 -5.11 26.27
C PHE A 264 42.33 -6.19 26.10
N VAL A 265 41.58 -6.51 27.15
CA VAL A 265 40.46 -7.45 27.09
C VAL A 265 39.28 -6.89 26.26
N VAL A 266 38.96 -5.61 26.40
CA VAL A 266 37.84 -4.98 25.67
C VAL A 266 38.18 -4.74 24.19
N MET A 267 39.44 -4.48 23.85
CA MET A 267 39.88 -4.34 22.46
C MET A 267 40.18 -5.68 21.78
N ASP A 268 39.99 -6.80 22.49
CA ASP A 268 40.21 -8.12 21.93
C ASP A 268 39.01 -8.55 21.06
N PRO A 269 39.22 -8.85 19.77
CA PRO A 269 38.14 -9.18 18.84
C PRO A 269 37.39 -10.48 19.18
N PHE A 270 37.94 -11.36 20.03
CA PHE A 270 37.23 -12.56 20.48
C PHE A 270 36.17 -12.24 21.55
N VAL A 271 36.37 -11.19 22.35
CA VAL A 271 35.38 -10.72 23.32
C VAL A 271 34.20 -10.09 22.59
N ASP A 272 34.45 -9.30 21.55
CA ASP A 272 33.40 -8.76 20.67
C ASP A 272 32.61 -9.87 19.95
N LEU A 273 33.29 -10.93 19.48
CA LEU A 273 32.62 -12.12 18.93
C LEU A 273 31.75 -12.83 19.98
N GLY A 274 32.24 -12.93 21.22
CA GLY A 274 31.46 -13.49 22.34
C GLY A 274 30.20 -12.68 22.63
N ILE A 275 30.31 -11.35 22.70
CA ILE A 275 29.17 -10.45 22.94
C ILE A 275 28.15 -10.56 21.80
N THR A 276 28.60 -10.56 20.54
CA THR A 276 27.69 -10.69 19.39
C THR A 276 26.96 -12.04 19.37
N ILE A 277 27.62 -13.14 19.72
CA ILE A 277 26.97 -14.45 19.88
C ILE A 277 25.93 -14.42 21.01
N CYS A 278 26.25 -13.81 22.16
CA CYS A 278 25.31 -13.67 23.28
C CYS A 278 24.07 -12.86 22.89
N ILE A 279 24.24 -11.77 22.13
CA ILE A 279 23.12 -10.96 21.63
C ILE A 279 22.24 -11.80 20.69
N VAL A 280 22.83 -12.52 19.73
CA VAL A 280 22.09 -13.37 18.80
C VAL A 280 21.33 -14.48 19.54
N LEU A 281 21.97 -15.17 20.48
CA LEU A 281 21.32 -16.20 21.29
C LEU A 281 20.16 -15.61 22.10
N ASN A 282 20.34 -14.46 22.74
CA ASN A 282 19.26 -13.80 23.49
C ASN A 282 18.05 -13.46 22.58
N THR A 283 18.30 -12.95 21.37
CA THR A 283 17.22 -12.70 20.39
C THR A 283 16.51 -13.97 19.93
N LEU A 284 17.24 -15.08 19.80
CA LEU A 284 16.65 -16.38 19.47
C LEU A 284 15.83 -16.94 20.64
N PHE A 285 16.29 -16.78 21.88
CA PHE A 285 15.55 -17.16 23.08
C PHE A 285 14.22 -16.42 23.19
N MET A 286 14.19 -15.11 22.94
CA MET A 286 12.94 -14.34 22.88
C MET A 286 12.03 -14.78 21.72
N ALA A 287 12.58 -15.15 20.57
CA ALA A 287 11.80 -15.55 19.40
C ALA A 287 11.18 -16.97 19.50
N MET A 288 11.58 -17.78 20.49
CA MET A 288 11.07 -19.14 20.70
C MET A 288 9.73 -19.19 21.49
N GLU A 289 9.24 -18.06 21.99
CA GLU A 289 7.92 -17.95 22.62
C GLU A 289 6.81 -18.27 21.62
N HIS A 290 5.95 -19.24 21.93
CA HIS A 290 4.82 -19.66 21.07
C HIS A 290 3.63 -20.14 21.90
N TYR A 291 2.42 -20.10 21.31
CA TYR A 291 1.19 -20.57 21.96
C TYR A 291 0.63 -21.83 21.29
N PRO A 292 0.16 -22.85 22.05
CA PRO A 292 0.25 -22.99 23.50
C PRO A 292 1.62 -23.52 23.96
N MET A 293 2.18 -22.92 25.01
CA MET A 293 3.47 -23.30 25.60
C MET A 293 3.30 -24.29 26.75
N SER A 294 4.24 -25.23 26.95
CA SER A 294 4.28 -26.09 28.14
C SER A 294 4.91 -25.36 29.35
N GLU A 295 4.46 -25.66 30.56
CA GLU A 295 4.98 -25.03 31.80
C GLU A 295 6.50 -25.21 31.95
N SER A 296 7.04 -26.39 31.63
CA SER A 296 8.48 -26.66 31.66
C SER A 296 9.29 -25.80 30.66
N PHE A 297 8.71 -25.50 29.51
CA PHE A 297 9.38 -24.66 28.51
C PHE A 297 9.33 -23.18 28.93
N SER A 298 8.26 -22.75 29.60
CA SER A 298 8.11 -21.39 30.16
C SER A 298 9.13 -21.12 31.27
N GLU A 299 9.32 -22.09 32.18
CA GLU A 299 10.37 -22.01 33.21
C GLU A 299 11.78 -21.95 32.60
N MET A 300 12.06 -22.71 31.54
CA MET A 300 13.34 -22.66 30.86
C MET A 300 13.62 -21.30 30.21
N LEU A 301 12.62 -20.67 29.57
CA LEU A 301 12.79 -19.34 28.97
C LEU A 301 12.95 -18.23 30.02
N THR A 302 12.22 -18.32 31.14
CA THR A 302 12.35 -17.34 32.25
C THR A 302 13.71 -17.42 32.94
N VAL A 303 14.29 -18.62 33.10
CA VAL A 303 15.66 -18.78 33.62
C VAL A 303 16.70 -18.35 32.58
N GLY A 304 16.46 -18.60 31.29
CA GLY A 304 17.39 -18.21 30.21
C GLY A 304 17.51 -16.71 30.00
N ASN A 305 16.52 -15.92 30.41
CA ASN A 305 16.46 -14.46 30.28
C ASN A 305 16.96 -13.69 31.53
N LEU A 306 17.39 -14.40 32.58
CA LEU A 306 17.79 -13.85 33.88
C LEU A 306 19.30 -13.66 33.98
#